data_AF-A0A2E3QRX8-F1
#
_entry.id   AF-A0A2E3QRX8-F1
#
_cell.length_a   1.000
_cell.length_b   1.000
_cell.length_c   1.000
_cell.angle_alpha   90.00
_cell.angle_beta   90.00
_cell.angle_gamma   90.00
#
_symmetry.space_group_name_H-M   'P 1'
#
loop_
_entity.id
_entity.type
_entity.pdbx_description
1 polymer ?
#
loop_
_entity_poly.entity_id
_entity_poly.type
_entity_poly.pdbx_seq_one_letter_code
_entity_poly.pdbx_strand_id
1 'polypeptide(L)'
;MIVLLSDTKPRSVNAEMSKLYRQEIADTFRSNHPQFTPLRGDLYAAVYYFHQVTTGLDADNLSKPILDALTGLAYEDDRQVKVRYSGVHDLRQGFGVLALGRIPQPQRQDLLGLLASTKPHTLYVEIGRLHYEEHFRFNSEVPR
;
A
#
# COMPACT_ATOMS: atom_id res chain seq x y z
N MET A 1 1.01 -1.99 12.94
CA MET A 1 0.92 -2.01 11.46
C MET A 1 -0.54 -1.87 11.08
N ILE A 2 -0.83 -1.22 9.96
CA ILE A 2 -2.17 -1.03 9.43
C ILE A 2 -2.19 -1.46 7.96
N VAL A 3 -3.29 -2.07 7.54
CA VAL A 3 -3.48 -2.55 6.16
C VAL A 3 -4.78 -1.99 5.60
N LEU A 4 -4.72 -1.52 4.37
CA LEU A 4 -5.87 -1.09 3.59
C LEU A 4 -5.94 -1.94 2.32
N LEU A 5 -7.10 -2.54 2.10
CA LEU A 5 -7.45 -3.25 0.87
C LEU A 5 -8.52 -2.46 0.14
N SER A 6 -8.38 -2.37 -1.18
CA SER A 6 -9.36 -1.71 -2.05
C SER A 6 -9.40 -2.41 -3.41
N ASP A 7 -10.57 -2.43 -4.04
CA ASP A 7 -10.79 -2.86 -5.42
C ASP A 7 -10.92 -1.69 -6.40
N THR A 8 -10.68 -0.47 -5.93
CA THR A 8 -10.71 0.73 -6.77
C THR A 8 -9.48 0.76 -7.67
N LYS A 9 -9.67 1.14 -8.94
CA LYS A 9 -8.57 1.38 -9.87
C LYS A 9 -7.67 2.50 -9.33
N PRO A 10 -6.37 2.25 -9.09
CA PRO A 10 -5.48 3.32 -8.66
C PRO A 10 -5.31 4.38 -9.75
N ARG A 11 -4.94 5.60 -9.33
CA ARG A 11 -4.64 6.70 -10.27
C ARG A 11 -3.20 7.17 -10.07
N SER A 12 -2.56 7.61 -11.16
CA SER A 12 -1.22 8.19 -11.10
C SER A 12 -1.26 9.58 -10.44
N VAL A 13 -0.11 10.03 -9.92
CA VAL A 13 0.09 11.37 -9.36
C VAL A 13 -0.41 12.48 -10.29
N ASN A 14 -0.20 12.32 -11.60
CA ASN A 14 -0.47 13.35 -12.61
C ASN A 14 -1.90 13.31 -13.16
N ALA A 15 -2.77 12.44 -12.64
CA ALA A 15 -4.15 12.37 -13.11
C ALA A 15 -4.96 13.61 -12.70
N GLU A 16 -5.76 14.14 -13.63
CA GLU A 16 -6.65 15.29 -13.46
C GLU A 16 -7.63 15.12 -12.27
N MET A 17 -7.97 13.87 -11.95
CA MET A 17 -8.88 13.48 -10.87
C MET A 17 -8.17 13.00 -9.59
N SER A 18 -6.90 13.37 -9.38
CA SER A 18 -6.10 12.95 -8.22
C SER A 18 -6.75 13.29 -6.87
N LYS A 19 -7.45 14.43 -6.77
CA LYS A 19 -8.18 14.84 -5.56
C LYS A 19 -9.33 13.89 -5.21
N LEU A 20 -10.15 13.50 -6.19
CA LEU A 20 -11.26 12.57 -5.98
C LEU A 20 -10.74 11.21 -5.55
N TYR A 21 -9.69 10.73 -6.21
CA TYR A 21 -9.05 9.47 -5.85
C TYR A 21 -8.47 9.47 -4.43
N ARG A 22 -7.81 10.56 -4.02
CA ARG A 22 -7.35 10.71 -2.62
C ARG A 22 -8.51 10.65 -1.63
N GLN A 23 -9.64 11.27 -1.97
CA GLN A 23 -10.84 11.22 -1.13
C GLN A 23 -11.40 9.79 -1.02
N GLU A 24 -11.48 9.05 -2.13
CA GLU A 24 -11.91 7.64 -2.14
C GLU A 24 -11.03 6.76 -1.24
N ILE A 25 -9.71 6.94 -1.30
CA ILE A 25 -8.75 6.22 -0.43
C ILE A 25 -8.96 6.60 1.03
N ALA A 26 -9.09 7.89 1.34
CA ALA A 26 -9.32 8.37 2.69
C ALA A 26 -10.63 7.83 3.28
N ASP A 27 -11.71 7.80 2.48
CA ASP A 27 -13.01 7.30 2.92
C ASP A 27 -13.01 5.79 3.11
N THR A 28 -12.34 5.05 2.21
CA THR A 28 -12.13 3.61 2.38
C THR A 28 -11.35 3.33 3.68
N PHE A 29 -10.31 4.11 3.96
CA PHE A 29 -9.53 3.98 5.18
C PHE A 29 -10.39 4.23 6.43
N ARG A 30 -11.15 5.33 6.48
CA ARG A 30 -12.02 5.65 7.62
C ARG A 30 -13.11 4.60 7.83
N SER A 31 -13.68 4.06 6.76
CA SER A 31 -14.69 3.01 6.84
C SER A 31 -14.11 1.72 7.43
N ASN A 32 -12.92 1.33 7.01
CA ASN A 32 -12.28 0.10 7.48
C ASN A 32 -11.67 0.25 8.88
N HIS A 33 -11.28 1.47 9.25
CA HIS A 33 -10.50 1.78 10.45
C HIS A 33 -11.07 2.98 11.23
N PRO A 34 -12.35 2.96 11.65
CA PRO A 34 -13.07 4.15 12.14
C PRO A 34 -12.51 4.76 13.43
N GLN A 35 -11.75 3.98 14.21
CA GLN A 35 -11.16 4.40 15.49
C GLN A 35 -9.63 4.33 15.48
N PHE A 36 -9.03 4.31 14.28
CA PHE A 36 -7.58 4.19 14.18
C PHE A 36 -6.88 5.47 14.63
N THR A 37 -5.88 5.29 15.49
CA THR A 37 -5.01 6.39 15.91
C THR A 37 -3.80 6.43 14.99
N PRO A 38 -3.48 7.59 14.39
CA PRO A 38 -2.32 7.74 13.50
C PRO A 38 -1.02 7.21 14.13
N LEU A 39 -0.23 6.51 13.34
CA LEU A 39 1.07 6.00 13.74
C LEU A 39 2.08 7.13 13.91
N ARG A 40 2.97 6.97 14.89
CA ARG A 40 4.07 7.90 15.20
C ARG A 40 5.44 7.26 15.01
N GLY A 41 6.44 8.11 14.80
CA GLY A 41 7.84 7.70 14.59
C GLY A 41 8.14 7.37 13.13
N ASP A 42 9.28 6.72 12.90
CA ASP A 42 9.72 6.28 11.57
C ASP A 42 8.89 5.09 11.09
N LEU A 43 8.38 5.21 9.87
CA LEU A 43 7.47 4.26 9.23
C LEU A 43 8.04 3.75 7.90
N TYR A 44 7.60 2.57 7.51
CA TYR A 44 7.67 2.12 6.12
C TYR A 44 6.25 2.05 5.54
N ALA A 45 6.17 2.05 4.22
CA ALA A 45 4.95 1.74 3.50
C ALA A 45 5.20 0.74 2.36
N ALA A 46 4.26 -0.18 2.14
CA ALA A 46 4.23 -1.05 0.98
C ALA A 46 2.91 -0.83 0.21
N VAL A 47 3.01 -0.58 -1.10
CA VAL A 47 1.87 -0.33 -1.99
C VAL A 47 1.94 -1.26 -3.18
N TYR A 48 1.08 -2.27 -3.22
CA TYR A 48 1.02 -3.22 -4.32
C TYR A 48 -0.30 -3.11 -5.07
N TYR A 49 -0.23 -3.00 -6.39
CA TYR A 49 -1.38 -2.99 -7.27
C TYR A 49 -1.36 -4.24 -8.16
N PHE A 50 -2.41 -5.04 -8.04
CA PHE A 50 -2.66 -6.21 -8.86
C PHE A 50 -3.80 -5.92 -9.83
N HIS A 51 -3.64 -6.30 -11.09
CA HIS A 51 -4.63 -6.00 -12.12
C HIS A 51 -4.84 -7.14 -13.09
N GLN A 52 -6.09 -7.30 -13.55
CA GLN A 52 -6.48 -8.26 -14.60
C GLN A 52 -6.75 -7.56 -15.94
N VAL A 53 -6.41 -6.27 -16.05
CA VAL A 53 -6.65 -5.43 -17.24
C VAL A 53 -5.39 -4.68 -17.64
N THR A 54 -5.30 -4.20 -18.87
CA THR A 54 -4.17 -3.37 -19.28
C THR A 54 -4.20 -2.04 -18.53
N THR A 55 -3.05 -1.64 -17.99
CA THR A 55 -2.87 -0.40 -17.25
C THR A 55 -1.54 0.25 -17.66
N GLY A 56 -1.50 1.58 -17.69
CA GLY A 56 -0.29 2.36 -17.92
C GLY A 56 0.33 2.91 -16.64
N LEU A 57 -0.02 2.33 -15.49
CA LEU A 57 0.51 2.75 -14.19
C LEU A 57 1.84 2.08 -13.94
N ASP A 58 2.82 2.88 -13.57
CA ASP A 58 4.11 2.45 -13.06
C ASP A 58 4.08 2.40 -11.52
N ALA A 59 5.05 1.68 -10.94
CA ALA A 59 5.11 1.47 -9.50
C ALA A 59 5.48 2.76 -8.74
N ASP A 60 6.26 3.65 -9.33
CA ASP A 60 6.71 4.90 -8.73
C ASP A 60 5.58 5.94 -8.64
N ASN A 61 4.74 6.11 -9.68
CA ASN A 61 3.63 7.07 -9.62
C ASN A 61 2.38 6.54 -8.92
N LEU A 62 2.33 5.24 -8.60
CA LEU A 62 1.22 4.62 -7.87
C LEU A 62 1.19 5.02 -6.39
N SER A 63 2.34 4.93 -5.72
CA SER A 63 2.38 4.94 -4.24
C SER A 63 2.13 6.31 -3.64
N LYS A 64 2.67 7.36 -4.24
CA LYS A 64 2.60 8.73 -3.70
C LYS A 64 1.17 9.24 -3.45
N PRO A 65 0.23 9.21 -4.42
CA PRO A 65 -1.11 9.79 -4.19
C PRO A 65 -1.89 9.00 -3.13
N ILE A 66 -1.63 7.70 -2.98
CA ILE A 66 -2.22 6.86 -1.93
C ILE A 66 -1.69 7.28 -0.57
N LEU A 67 -0.37 7.43 -0.42
CA LEU A 67 0.23 7.86 0.83
C LEU A 67 -0.20 9.29 1.20
N ASP A 68 -0.21 10.21 0.23
CA ASP A 68 -0.72 11.57 0.44
C ASP A 68 -2.16 11.58 0.97
N ALA A 69 -3.01 10.63 0.53
CA ALA A 69 -4.39 10.50 1.01
C ALA A 69 -4.49 9.97 2.46
N LEU A 70 -3.47 9.24 2.91
CA LEU A 70 -3.41 8.62 4.23
C LEU A 70 -2.70 9.49 5.27
N THR A 71 -2.00 10.55 4.85
CA THR A 71 -1.43 11.56 5.75
C THR A 71 -2.54 12.25 6.56
N GLY A 72 -2.33 12.37 7.88
CA GLY A 72 -3.32 12.83 8.85
C GLY A 72 -4.35 11.76 9.27
N LEU A 73 -4.36 10.58 8.63
CA LEU A 73 -5.27 9.47 8.94
C LEU A 73 -4.53 8.25 9.48
N ALA A 74 -3.57 7.72 8.71
CA ALA A 74 -2.76 6.56 9.09
C ALA A 74 -1.48 6.98 9.85
N TYR A 75 -1.00 8.19 9.64
CA TYR A 75 0.17 8.80 10.28
C TYR A 75 0.06 10.33 10.22
N GLU A 76 0.85 11.06 11.00
CA GLU A 76 0.67 12.51 11.22
C GLU A 76 1.33 13.36 10.11
N ASP A 77 2.52 12.98 9.65
CA ASP A 77 3.33 13.73 8.67
C ASP A 77 3.90 12.76 7.60
N ASP A 78 3.89 13.15 6.33
CA ASP A 78 4.43 12.35 5.23
C ASP A 78 5.93 12.04 5.38
N ARG A 79 6.67 12.91 6.07
CA ARG A 79 8.07 12.71 6.45
C ARG A 79 8.28 11.51 7.36
N GLN A 80 7.25 10.97 8.00
CA GLN A 80 7.39 9.75 8.82
C GLN A 80 7.70 8.52 7.97
N VAL A 81 7.25 8.47 6.71
CA VAL A 81 7.49 7.33 5.83
C VAL A 81 8.90 7.43 5.23
N LYS A 82 9.85 6.67 5.81
CA LYS A 82 11.27 6.68 5.39
C LYS A 82 11.57 5.70 4.28
N VAL A 83 10.80 4.61 4.20
CA VAL A 83 10.98 3.54 3.21
C VAL A 83 9.66 3.26 2.52
N ARG A 84 9.68 3.14 1.20
CA ARG A 84 8.51 2.84 0.37
C ARG A 84 8.84 1.67 -0.55
N TYR A 85 7.98 0.66 -0.52
CA TYR A 85 7.94 -0.39 -1.52
C TYR A 85 6.73 -0.17 -2.40
N SER A 86 6.91 -0.31 -3.70
CA SER A 86 5.79 -0.32 -4.63
C SER A 86 5.97 -1.38 -5.69
N GLY A 87 4.84 -1.93 -6.15
CA GLY A 87 4.82 -2.94 -7.20
C GLY A 87 3.51 -2.92 -7.97
N VAL A 88 3.62 -3.18 -9.27
CA VAL A 88 2.48 -3.35 -10.17
C VAL A 88 2.59 -4.74 -10.77
N HIS A 89 1.51 -5.53 -10.66
CA HIS A 89 1.50 -6.94 -11.02
C HIS A 89 0.33 -7.25 -11.97
N ASP A 90 0.67 -7.67 -13.18
CA ASP A 90 -0.30 -8.14 -14.18
C ASP A 90 -0.68 -9.60 -13.89
N LEU A 91 -1.86 -9.80 -13.31
CA LEU A 91 -2.37 -11.11 -12.95
C LEU A 91 -2.63 -12.00 -14.18
N ARG A 92 -2.78 -11.42 -15.38
CA ARG A 92 -2.99 -12.19 -16.62
C ARG A 92 -1.74 -12.95 -17.06
N GLN A 93 -0.56 -12.47 -16.68
CA GLN A 93 0.72 -13.10 -17.01
C GLN A 93 1.15 -14.14 -15.96
N GLY A 94 0.35 -14.29 -14.90
CA GLY A 94 0.79 -14.92 -13.67
C GLY A 94 1.79 -14.05 -12.90
N PHE A 95 2.01 -14.38 -11.64
CA PHE A 95 3.02 -13.74 -10.81
C PHE A 95 3.67 -14.80 -9.92
N GLY A 96 4.90 -14.51 -9.46
CA GLY A 96 5.64 -15.42 -8.59
C GLY A 96 5.01 -15.58 -7.20
N VAL A 97 5.69 -16.32 -6.33
CA VAL A 97 5.22 -16.53 -4.95
C VAL A 97 5.21 -15.20 -4.18
N LEU A 98 4.03 -14.80 -3.69
CA LEU A 98 3.92 -13.71 -2.72
C LEU A 98 4.17 -14.24 -1.31
N ALA A 99 5.22 -13.74 -0.66
CA ALA A 99 5.49 -14.03 0.73
C ALA A 99 4.55 -13.23 1.65
N LEU A 100 3.35 -13.76 1.92
CA LEU A 100 2.33 -13.10 2.75
C LEU A 100 2.50 -13.36 4.27
N GLY A 101 3.61 -13.99 4.67
CA GLY A 101 3.84 -14.45 6.04
C GLY A 101 3.81 -13.34 7.10
N ARG A 102 4.15 -12.11 6.70
CA ARG A 102 4.17 -10.92 7.57
C ARG A 102 2.81 -10.22 7.69
N ILE A 103 1.85 -10.56 6.83
CA ILE A 103 0.48 -10.03 6.86
C ILE A 103 -0.31 -10.82 7.92
N PRO A 104 -1.05 -10.17 8.84
CA PRO A 104 -1.85 -10.89 9.82
C PRO A 104 -2.97 -11.70 9.15
N GLN A 105 -3.36 -12.80 9.79
CA GLN A 105 -4.27 -13.81 9.23
C GLN A 105 -5.55 -13.23 8.59
N PRO A 106 -6.31 -12.33 9.26
CA PRO A 106 -7.54 -11.78 8.67
C PRO A 106 -7.28 -11.04 7.36
N GLN A 107 -6.32 -10.11 7.36
CA GLN A 107 -5.97 -9.30 6.18
C GLN A 107 -5.39 -10.16 5.06
N ARG A 108 -4.69 -11.25 5.40
CA ARG A 108 -4.20 -12.22 4.43
C ARG A 108 -5.37 -12.93 3.73
N GLN A 109 -6.39 -13.35 4.48
CA GLN A 109 -7.57 -14.00 3.90
C GLN A 109 -8.34 -13.03 3.00
N ASP A 110 -8.51 -11.77 3.44
CA ASP A 110 -9.17 -10.73 2.63
C ASP A 110 -8.41 -10.46 1.33
N LEU A 111 -7.08 -10.33 1.39
CA LEU A 111 -6.23 -10.15 0.21
C LEU A 111 -6.34 -11.35 -0.74
N LEU A 112 -6.25 -12.57 -0.23
CA LEU A 112 -6.40 -13.78 -1.04
C LEU A 112 -7.79 -13.86 -1.68
N GLY A 113 -8.84 -13.48 -0.96
CA GLY A 113 -10.20 -13.40 -1.48
C GLY A 113 -10.33 -12.39 -2.63
N LEU A 114 -9.71 -11.21 -2.51
CA LEU A 114 -9.68 -10.21 -3.58
C LEU A 114 -8.88 -10.69 -4.80
N LEU A 115 -7.70 -11.27 -4.58
CA LEU A 115 -6.86 -11.81 -5.66
C LEU A 115 -7.51 -12.98 -6.40
N ALA A 116 -8.32 -13.79 -5.69
CA ALA A 116 -9.09 -14.88 -6.28
C ALA A 116 -10.40 -14.42 -6.95
N SER A 117 -10.80 -13.16 -6.75
CA SER A 117 -12.03 -12.61 -7.32
C SER A 117 -11.89 -12.25 -8.80
N THR A 118 -13.02 -11.99 -9.46
CA THR A 118 -13.06 -11.47 -10.84
C THR A 118 -12.88 -9.95 -10.90
N LYS A 119 -12.51 -9.30 -9.79
CA LYS A 119 -12.36 -7.85 -9.76
C LYS A 119 -11.13 -7.44 -10.59
N PRO A 120 -11.26 -6.42 -11.45
CA PRO A 120 -10.19 -6.02 -12.36
C PRO A 120 -8.97 -5.40 -11.66
N HIS A 121 -9.17 -4.92 -10.42
CA HIS A 121 -8.19 -4.18 -9.65
C HIS A 121 -8.17 -4.68 -8.21
N THR A 122 -6.97 -4.80 -7.65
CA THR A 122 -6.75 -5.04 -6.23
C THR A 122 -5.59 -4.19 -5.77
N LEU A 123 -5.85 -3.30 -4.83
CA LEU A 123 -4.87 -2.45 -4.18
C LEU A 123 -4.63 -2.97 -2.76
N TYR A 124 -3.35 -3.18 -2.45
CA TYR A 124 -2.85 -3.49 -1.13
C TYR A 124 -1.97 -2.34 -0.64
N VAL A 125 -2.29 -1.82 0.53
CA VAL A 125 -1.48 -0.79 1.20
C VAL A 125 -1.20 -1.25 2.62
N GLU A 126 0.07 -1.26 3.00
CA GLU A 126 0.53 -1.55 4.34
C GLU A 126 1.38 -0.40 4.86
N ILE A 127 1.15 0.01 6.10
CA ILE A 127 1.98 1.00 6.80
C ILE A 127 2.34 0.42 8.16
N GLY A 128 3.63 0.39 8.47
CA GLY A 128 4.16 -0.17 9.71
C GLY A 128 5.31 0.63 10.28
N ARG A 129 5.70 0.29 11.51
CA ARG A 129 6.90 0.85 12.13
C ARG A 129 8.13 0.39 11.35
N LEU A 130 9.05 1.29 11.10
CA LEU A 130 10.29 0.97 10.42
C LEU A 130 11.21 0.18 11.35
N HIS A 131 11.59 -1.01 10.90
CA HIS A 131 12.63 -1.84 11.53
C HIS A 131 13.82 -1.95 10.57
N TYR A 132 14.96 -1.36 10.92
CA TYR A 132 16.09 -1.24 9.99
C TYR A 132 16.59 -2.60 9.47
N GLU A 133 16.64 -3.60 10.35
CA GLU A 133 17.05 -4.99 10.04
C GLU A 133 16.13 -5.68 9.02
N GLU A 134 14.85 -5.29 8.96
CA GLU A 134 13.86 -5.95 8.11
C GLU A 134 13.64 -5.23 6.77
N HIS A 135 13.94 -3.93 6.74
CA HIS A 135 13.54 -3.05 5.64
C HIS A 135 14.71 -2.60 4.76
N PHE A 136 15.94 -2.68 5.27
CA PHE A 136 17.15 -2.38 4.51
C PHE A 136 17.86 -3.66 4.09
N ARG A 137 18.40 -3.65 2.87
CA ARG A 137 19.11 -4.80 2.28
C ARG A 137 20.62 -4.76 2.51
N PHE A 138 21.08 -3.89 3.40
CA PHE A 138 22.50 -3.77 3.72
C PHE A 138 22.88 -4.91 4.69
N ASN A 139 23.68 -5.85 4.22
CA ASN A 139 24.21 -6.95 5.04
C ASN A 139 25.46 -6.51 5.82
N SER A 140 25.41 -5.34 6.47
CA SER A 140 26.57 -4.78 7.15
C SER A 140 26.15 -3.93 8.34
N GLU A 141 26.79 -4.14 9.48
CA GLU A 141 26.71 -3.21 10.62
C GLU A 141 27.37 -1.89 10.21
N VAL A 142 26.64 -0.78 10.39
CA VAL A 142 27.22 0.56 10.28
C VAL A 142 27.76 0.90 11.67
N PRO A 143 29.09 1.07 11.85
CA PRO A 143 29.65 1.49 13.13
C PRO A 143 29.04 2.84 13.54
N ARG A 144 28.63 2.95 14.80
CA ARG A 144 28.17 4.22 15.38
C ARG A 144 29.32 5.18 15.62
#